data_AF-E3NS53-F1
#
_entry.id   AF-E3NS53-F1
#
_cell.length_a   1.000
_cell.length_b   1.000
_cell.length_c   1.000
_cell.angle_alpha   90.00
_cell.angle_beta   90.00
_cell.angle_gamma   90.00
#
_symmetry.space_group_name_H-M   'P 1'
#
loop_
_entity.id
_entity.type
_entity.pdbx_description
1 polymer ?
#
loop_
_entity_poly.entity_id
_entity_poly.type
_entity_poly.pdbx_seq_one_letter_code
_entity_poly.pdbx_strand_id
1 'polypeptide(L)'
;MTSYSRSPPYSSPSPPLPPSINRISADTAYRLLNNPIDYVDTYKIAAEILDWLKTAPVSRDWFAGKILNRTKRTLSDIIKHPRDWKDLNHRTEYFIKMYNWLNMSEEQRLQIMHCYGARPSK
;
A
#
# COMPACT_ATOMS: atom_id res chain seq x y z
N MET A 1 56.16 -18.57 -11.98
CA MET A 1 55.08 -19.54 -11.75
C MET A 1 54.14 -18.94 -10.71
N THR A 2 52.88 -18.68 -11.11
CA THR A 2 51.62 -18.53 -10.34
C THR A 2 51.70 -18.08 -8.87
N SER A 3 50.96 -17.06 -8.42
CA SER A 3 49.49 -17.12 -8.38
C SER A 3 48.84 -15.74 -8.18
N TYR A 4 47.78 -15.49 -8.95
CA TYR A 4 46.83 -14.39 -8.76
C TYR A 4 45.94 -14.68 -7.56
N SER A 5 45.84 -13.75 -6.60
CA SER A 5 44.77 -13.76 -5.61
C SER A 5 43.76 -12.66 -5.97
N ARG A 6 42.69 -13.08 -6.65
CA ARG A 6 41.56 -12.26 -7.06
C ARG A 6 40.60 -12.14 -5.87
N SER A 7 40.59 -11.00 -5.19
CA SER A 7 39.53 -10.68 -4.23
C SER A 7 38.20 -10.56 -4.99
N PRO A 8 37.14 -11.28 -4.60
CA PRO A 8 35.79 -10.93 -5.06
C PRO A 8 35.37 -9.61 -4.40
N PRO A 9 34.57 -8.76 -5.07
CA PRO A 9 33.87 -7.69 -4.37
C PRO A 9 32.88 -8.37 -3.42
N TYR A 10 33.06 -8.20 -2.13
CA TYR A 10 32.14 -8.73 -1.13
C TYR A 10 30.85 -7.90 -1.20
N SER A 11 30.01 -8.21 -2.19
CA SER A 11 28.58 -7.94 -2.12
C SER A 11 28.05 -8.77 -0.96
N SER A 12 27.73 -8.12 0.15
CA SER A 12 27.01 -8.74 1.23
C SER A 12 26.05 -7.76 1.91
N PRO A 13 24.96 -8.32 2.45
CA PRO A 13 23.62 -7.79 2.33
C PRO A 13 23.34 -6.66 3.32
N SER A 14 22.39 -5.80 2.97
CA SER A 14 21.87 -4.76 3.87
C SER A 14 21.58 -5.33 5.26
N PRO A 15 21.98 -4.65 6.35
CA PRO A 15 21.75 -5.13 7.71
C PRO A 15 20.25 -5.30 7.99
N PRO A 16 19.84 -6.31 8.78
CA PRO A 16 18.48 -6.39 9.27
C PRO A 16 18.23 -5.16 10.15
N LEU A 17 17.28 -4.34 9.72
CA LEU A 17 16.84 -3.15 10.44
C LEU A 17 16.45 -3.53 11.88
N PRO A 18 16.77 -2.70 12.89
CA PRO A 18 16.38 -2.97 14.27
C PRO A 18 14.85 -3.07 14.39
N PRO A 19 14.31 -3.82 15.37
CA PRO A 19 12.89 -3.79 15.72
C PRO A 19 12.57 -2.41 16.31
N SER A 20 12.34 -1.46 15.43
CA SER A 20 11.97 -0.09 15.77
C SER A 20 10.54 -0.13 16.30
N ILE A 21 10.39 0.18 17.58
CA ILE A 21 9.15 0.52 18.29
C ILE A 21 8.11 1.13 17.32
N ASN A 22 7.13 0.32 16.91
CA ASN A 22 5.84 0.55 16.22
C ASN A 22 5.59 1.76 15.27
N ARG A 23 6.60 2.54 14.87
CA ARG A 23 6.41 3.63 13.90
C ARG A 23 6.60 3.13 12.47
N ILE A 24 5.49 3.03 11.74
CA ILE A 24 5.52 2.73 10.32
C ILE A 24 6.04 3.95 9.56
N SER A 25 7.25 3.83 9.02
CA SER A 25 7.82 4.80 8.07
C SER A 25 7.10 4.71 6.71
N ALA A 26 7.17 5.78 5.90
CA ALA A 26 6.57 5.82 4.56
C ALA A 26 7.04 4.67 3.64
N ASP A 27 8.31 4.27 3.75
CA ASP A 27 8.85 3.13 2.99
C ASP A 27 8.18 1.80 3.39
N THR A 28 8.09 1.55 4.70
CA THR A 28 7.41 0.36 5.24
C THR A 28 5.93 0.37 4.85
N ALA A 29 5.25 1.51 4.93
CA ALA A 29 3.87 1.69 4.49
C ALA A 29 3.71 1.31 3.02
N TYR A 30 4.61 1.79 2.16
CA TYR A 30 4.61 1.49 0.74
C TYR A 30 4.79 -0.02 0.51
N ARG A 31 5.74 -0.66 1.20
CA ARG A 31 5.95 -2.12 1.07
C ARG A 31 4.74 -2.93 1.49
N LEU A 32 4.07 -2.56 2.59
CA LEU A 32 2.87 -3.24 3.07
C LEU A 32 1.69 -3.05 2.09
N LEU A 33 1.52 -1.85 1.53
CA LEU A 33 0.48 -1.56 0.55
C LEU A 33 0.69 -2.27 -0.79
N ASN A 34 1.96 -2.39 -1.24
CA ASN A 34 2.33 -3.04 -2.49
C ASN A 34 2.59 -4.55 -2.32
N ASN A 35 2.18 -5.15 -1.20
CA ASN A 35 2.35 -6.58 -0.98
C ASN A 35 1.52 -7.36 -2.01
N PRO A 36 2.13 -8.18 -2.90
CA PRO A 36 1.41 -8.87 -3.96
C PRO A 36 0.41 -9.86 -3.37
N ILE A 37 -0.81 -9.84 -3.90
CA ILE A 37 -1.89 -10.75 -3.51
C ILE A 37 -2.28 -11.57 -4.73
N ASP A 38 -2.48 -12.87 -4.54
CA ASP A 38 -2.82 -13.81 -5.60
C ASP A 38 -4.26 -13.63 -6.09
N TYR A 39 -5.18 -13.38 -5.14
CA TYR A 39 -6.60 -13.19 -5.41
C TYR A 39 -7.27 -12.21 -4.44
N VAL A 40 -8.10 -11.32 -4.96
CA VAL A 40 -8.92 -10.39 -4.19
C VAL A 40 -10.32 -10.26 -4.82
N ASP A 41 -11.35 -10.35 -3.98
CA ASP A 41 -12.72 -10.02 -4.38
C ASP A 41 -12.88 -8.50 -4.59
N THR A 42 -12.78 -8.07 -5.83
CA THR A 42 -12.84 -6.64 -6.22
C THR A 42 -14.16 -5.98 -5.82
N TYR A 43 -15.28 -6.68 -5.99
CA TYR A 43 -16.61 -6.24 -5.57
C TYR A 43 -16.67 -6.01 -4.05
N LYS A 44 -16.12 -6.95 -3.27
CA LYS A 44 -16.10 -6.86 -1.81
C LYS A 44 -15.19 -5.73 -1.35
N ILE A 45 -13.98 -5.61 -1.91
CA ILE A 45 -13.05 -4.54 -1.58
C ILE A 45 -13.57 -3.17 -1.96
N ALA A 46 -14.26 -3.04 -3.10
CA ALA A 46 -14.91 -1.79 -3.46
C ALA A 46 -15.96 -1.38 -2.42
N ALA A 47 -16.79 -2.32 -1.95
CA ALA A 47 -17.81 -2.07 -0.92
C ALA A 47 -17.19 -1.73 0.44
N GLU A 48 -16.17 -2.48 0.88
CA GLU A 48 -15.48 -2.26 2.15
C GLU A 48 -14.72 -0.93 2.18
N ILE A 49 -14.04 -0.57 1.08
CA ILE A 49 -13.40 0.75 0.97
C ILE A 49 -14.44 1.86 0.97
N LEU A 50 -15.59 1.68 0.32
CA LEU A 50 -16.68 2.66 0.36
C LEU A 50 -17.18 2.89 1.78
N ASP A 51 -17.39 1.81 2.53
CA ASP A 51 -17.87 1.89 3.90
C ASP A 51 -16.82 2.53 4.81
N TRP A 52 -15.56 2.08 4.70
CA TRP A 52 -14.44 2.69 5.39
C TRP A 52 -14.32 4.18 5.07
N LEU A 53 -14.45 4.60 3.80
CA LEU A 53 -14.40 6.02 3.41
C LEU A 53 -15.56 6.85 3.97
N LYS A 54 -16.65 6.25 4.46
CA LYS A 54 -17.72 6.98 5.17
C LYS A 54 -17.35 7.28 6.62
N THR A 55 -16.61 6.38 7.26
CA THR A 55 -16.25 6.47 8.69
C THR A 55 -14.81 6.93 8.92
N ALA A 56 -13.98 6.94 7.87
CA ALA A 56 -12.58 7.30 7.95
C ALA A 56 -12.40 8.79 8.25
N PRO A 57 -11.39 9.16 9.06
CA PRO A 57 -11.05 10.55 9.34
C PRO A 57 -10.40 11.28 8.16
N VAL A 58 -10.24 10.61 7.01
CA VAL A 58 -9.53 11.13 5.82
C VAL A 58 -10.44 11.20 4.59
N SER A 59 -10.24 12.23 3.78
CA SER A 59 -10.98 12.41 2.53
C SER A 59 -10.61 11.37 1.47
N ARG A 60 -11.58 11.00 0.62
CA ARG A 60 -11.36 10.09 -0.54
C ARG A 60 -10.23 10.55 -1.45
N ASP A 61 -10.02 11.86 -1.54
CA ASP A 61 -8.94 12.45 -2.34
C ASP A 61 -7.55 12.15 -1.75
N TRP A 62 -7.40 12.30 -0.44
CA TRP A 62 -6.19 11.92 0.27
C TRP A 62 -5.90 10.43 0.10
N PHE A 63 -6.91 9.58 0.25
CA PHE A 63 -6.75 8.13 0.06
C PHE A 63 -6.32 7.78 -1.37
N ALA A 64 -6.98 8.35 -2.38
CA ALA A 64 -6.60 8.15 -3.78
C ALA A 64 -5.15 8.60 -4.03
N GLY A 65 -4.77 9.79 -3.55
CA GLY A 65 -3.48 10.39 -3.80
C GLY A 65 -2.33 9.73 -3.04
N LYS A 66 -2.53 9.32 -1.78
CA LYS A 66 -1.45 8.76 -0.93
C LYS A 66 -1.37 7.25 -0.95
N ILE A 67 -2.51 6.55 -1.02
CA ILE A 67 -2.53 5.09 -0.98
C ILE A 67 -2.48 4.51 -2.39
N LEU A 68 -3.30 5.01 -3.31
CA LEU A 68 -3.34 4.51 -4.68
C LEU A 68 -2.38 5.26 -5.63
N ASN A 69 -1.83 6.40 -5.21
CA ASN A 69 -1.02 7.30 -6.04
C ASN A 69 -1.77 7.75 -7.33
N ARG A 70 -3.08 7.96 -7.20
CA ARG A 70 -4.03 8.27 -8.29
C ARG A 70 -5.02 9.37 -7.90
N THR A 71 -5.81 9.81 -8.87
CA THR A 71 -6.83 10.85 -8.70
C THR A 71 -8.13 10.28 -8.16
N LYS A 72 -8.89 11.08 -7.39
CA LYS A 72 -10.25 10.76 -6.91
C LYS A 72 -11.18 10.24 -8.01
N ARG A 73 -11.07 10.74 -9.25
CA ARG A 73 -11.88 10.28 -10.39
C ARG A 73 -11.66 8.79 -10.66
N THR A 74 -10.40 8.35 -10.70
CA THR A 74 -10.03 6.95 -10.94
C THR A 74 -10.52 6.04 -9.81
N LEU A 75 -10.32 6.46 -8.55
CA LEU A 75 -10.82 5.71 -7.40
C LEU A 75 -12.35 5.55 -7.45
N SER A 76 -13.09 6.62 -7.76
CA SER A 76 -14.56 6.56 -7.84
C SER A 76 -15.05 5.66 -8.98
N ASP A 77 -14.34 5.64 -10.12
CA ASP A 77 -14.69 4.79 -11.26
C ASP A 77 -14.47 3.30 -10.92
N ILE A 78 -13.32 2.98 -10.33
CA ILE A 78 -12.96 1.63 -9.89
C ILE A 78 -13.98 1.08 -8.87
N ILE A 79 -14.41 1.94 -7.94
CA ILE A 79 -15.35 1.57 -6.90
C ILE A 79 -16.79 1.42 -7.43
N LYS A 80 -17.20 2.26 -8.39
CA LYS A 80 -18.56 2.20 -8.96
C LYS A 80 -18.75 1.05 -9.94
N HIS A 81 -17.69 0.70 -10.66
CA HIS A 81 -17.69 -0.38 -11.65
C HIS A 81 -16.51 -1.33 -11.38
N PRO A 82 -16.55 -2.08 -10.27
CA PRO A 82 -15.55 -3.11 -10.03
C PRO A 82 -15.64 -4.15 -11.15
N ARG A 83 -14.51 -4.43 -11.81
CA ARG A 83 -14.39 -5.58 -12.71
C ARG A 83 -13.89 -6.78 -11.95
N ASP A 84 -14.04 -7.95 -12.54
CA ASP A 84 -13.45 -9.19 -12.03
C ASP A 84 -11.93 -9.13 -11.98
N TRP A 85 -11.35 -9.72 -10.93
CA TRP A 85 -9.91 -9.76 -10.67
C TRP A 85 -9.10 -10.27 -11.87
N LYS A 86 -9.64 -11.25 -12.59
CA LYS A 86 -8.99 -11.90 -13.73
C LYS A 86 -8.87 -10.99 -14.97
N ASP A 87 -9.73 -9.97 -15.09
CA ASP A 87 -9.73 -9.01 -16.20
C ASP A 87 -8.96 -7.71 -15.89
N LEU A 88 -8.41 -7.60 -14.68
CA LEU A 88 -7.83 -6.37 -14.13
C LEU A 88 -6.29 -6.32 -14.26
N ASN A 89 -5.69 -6.66 -15.40
CA ASN A 89 -4.22 -6.66 -15.64
C ASN A 89 -3.40 -5.64 -14.80
N HIS A 90 -3.36 -4.35 -15.18
CA HIS A 90 -2.64 -3.28 -14.43
C HIS A 90 -3.52 -2.59 -13.38
N ARG A 91 -4.77 -3.04 -13.22
CA ARG A 91 -5.73 -2.43 -12.28
C ARG A 91 -5.88 -3.24 -10.99
N THR A 92 -5.35 -4.46 -10.95
CA THR A 92 -5.21 -5.33 -9.76
C THR A 92 -4.38 -4.63 -8.69
N GLU A 93 -3.32 -3.92 -9.06
CA GLU A 93 -2.45 -3.19 -8.12
C GLU A 93 -3.22 -2.22 -7.21
N TYR A 94 -4.29 -1.59 -7.72
CA TYR A 94 -5.13 -0.71 -6.91
C TYR A 94 -5.96 -1.49 -5.89
N PHE A 95 -6.51 -2.63 -6.30
CA PHE A 95 -7.25 -3.53 -5.42
C PHE A 95 -6.34 -4.20 -4.39
N ILE A 96 -5.11 -4.54 -4.74
CA ILE A 96 -4.07 -5.03 -3.83
C ILE A 96 -3.83 -3.99 -2.74
N LYS A 97 -3.58 -2.73 -3.12
CA LYS A 97 -3.35 -1.63 -2.16
C LYS A 97 -4.54 -1.41 -1.25
N MET A 98 -5.75 -1.43 -1.81
CA MET A 98 -7.00 -1.30 -1.04
C MET A 98 -7.21 -2.48 -0.10
N TYR A 99 -6.94 -3.71 -0.55
CA TYR A 99 -7.01 -4.92 0.26
C TYR A 99 -6.02 -4.90 1.41
N ASN A 100 -4.76 -4.58 1.12
CA ASN A 100 -3.71 -4.46 2.14
C ASN A 100 -4.07 -3.37 3.14
N TRP A 101 -4.56 -2.22 2.68
CA TRP A 101 -5.05 -1.15 3.55
C TRP A 101 -6.19 -1.62 4.46
N LEU A 102 -7.17 -2.35 3.92
CA LEU A 102 -8.27 -2.92 4.70
C LEU A 102 -7.82 -4.02 5.68
N ASN A 103 -6.71 -4.70 5.39
CA ASN A 103 -6.12 -5.67 6.32
C ASN A 103 -5.21 -5.04 7.38
N MET A 104 -4.76 -3.79 7.17
CA MET A 104 -3.98 -3.08 8.18
C MET A 104 -4.81 -2.78 9.43
N SER A 105 -4.20 -2.92 10.60
CA SER A 105 -4.80 -2.49 11.87
C SER A 105 -5.00 -0.97 11.90
N GLU A 106 -5.94 -0.50 12.72
CA GLU A 106 -6.18 0.93 12.91
C GLU A 106 -4.90 1.69 13.28
N GLU A 107 -4.10 1.16 14.20
CA GLU A 107 -2.81 1.75 14.59
C GLU A 107 -1.88 1.91 13.37
N GLN A 108 -1.80 0.91 12.50
CA GLN A 108 -0.97 0.98 11.30
C GLN A 108 -1.46 2.07 10.34
N ARG A 109 -2.77 2.12 10.10
CA ARG A 109 -3.37 3.16 9.24
C ARG A 109 -3.12 4.55 9.82
N LEU A 110 -3.27 4.71 11.13
CA LEU A 110 -2.99 5.97 11.83
C LEU A 110 -1.52 6.37 11.69
N GLN A 111 -0.57 5.45 11.87
CA GLN A 111 0.86 5.72 11.65
C GLN A 111 1.11 6.20 10.21
N ILE A 112 0.50 5.55 9.21
CA ILE A 112 0.62 5.91 7.80
C ILE A 112 0.00 7.29 7.53
N MET A 113 -1.20 7.54 8.07
CA MET A 113 -1.87 8.84 7.99
C MET A 113 -1.01 9.95 8.59
N HIS A 114 -0.42 9.73 9.76
CA HIS A 114 0.52 10.66 10.40
C HIS A 114 1.76 10.89 9.55
N CYS A 115 2.35 9.82 8.99
CA CYS A 115 3.54 9.91 8.15
C CYS A 115 3.30 10.74 6.87
N TYR A 116 2.12 10.62 6.27
CA TYR A 116 1.73 11.40 5.10
C TYR A 116 1.09 12.76 5.42
N GLY A 117 1.04 13.16 6.69
CA GLY A 117 0.47 14.43 7.11
C GLY A 117 -1.02 14.56 6.77
N ALA A 118 -1.78 13.47 6.90
CA ALA A 118 -3.23 13.48 6.67
C ALA A 118 -3.87 14.55 7.55
N ARG A 119 -4.37 15.61 6.92
CA ARG A 119 -5.20 16.60 7.61
C ARG A 119 -6.61 16.04 7.69
N PRO A 120 -7.20 15.88 8.89
CA PRO A 120 -8.59 15.51 9.00
C PRO A 120 -9.42 16.57 8.28
N SER A 121 -10.24 16.12 7.33
CA SER A 121 -11.16 17.03 6.63
C SER A 121 -12.24 17.41 7.62
N LYS A 122 -12.09 18.60 8.20
CA LYS A 122 -13.06 19.22 9.09
C LYS A 122 -14.36 19.55 8.34
#